data_AF-A0A803N5R2-F1
#
_entry.id   AF-A0A803N5R2-F1
#
_cell.length_a   1.000
_cell.length_b   1.000
_cell.length_c   1.000
_cell.angle_alpha   90.00
_cell.angle_beta   90.00
_cell.angle_gamma   90.00
#
_symmetry.space_group_name_H-M   'P 1'
#
loop_
_entity.id
_entity.type
_entity.pdbx_description
1 polymer ?
#
loop_
_entity_poly.entity_id
_entity_poly.type
_entity_poly.pdbx_seq_one_letter_code
_entity_poly.pdbx_strand_id
1 'polypeptide(L)'
;MLERAYDKIMMAQLTKRKKGETFGSFKVSKDIKYADKQPVVSWGPRSSKSDVKDIRINMAISAVFIAWIFIKQNAEWKPIQFLGFVFVYRIFEKLKAFEPPASPTFTEDGEDDGRGLRMGKRLLRSLCLVFGCIGLASLAFTGVLNLIEYSGNYIPAALYNSQELIVTSLSAIILFILASYYR
;
A
#
# COMPACT_ATOMS: atom_id res chain seq x y z
N MET A 1 -10.27 46.53 5.66
CA MET A 1 -10.65 45.69 6.83
C MET A 1 -11.60 44.55 6.46
N LEU A 2 -12.54 44.76 5.54
CA LEU A 2 -13.55 43.76 5.15
C LEU A 2 -12.95 42.48 4.52
N GLU A 3 -12.00 42.63 3.60
CA GLU A 3 -11.34 41.49 2.92
C GLU A 3 -10.62 40.55 3.90
N ARG A 4 -9.92 41.10 4.89
CA ARG A 4 -9.25 40.29 5.92
C ARG A 4 -10.24 39.53 6.80
N ALA A 5 -11.42 40.09 7.06
CA ALA A 5 -12.46 39.39 7.82
C ALA A 5 -13.09 38.27 6.97
N TYR A 6 -13.30 38.53 5.67
CA TYR A 6 -13.79 37.54 4.73
C TYR A 6 -12.82 36.36 4.56
N ASP A 7 -11.53 36.63 4.33
CA ASP A 7 -10.49 35.60 4.24
C ASP A 7 -10.39 34.78 5.53
N LYS A 8 -10.48 35.44 6.68
CA LYS A 8 -10.42 34.77 7.99
C LYS A 8 -11.63 33.86 8.21
N ILE A 9 -12.82 34.28 7.80
CA ILE A 9 -14.03 33.46 7.88
C ILE A 9 -13.94 32.29 6.89
N MET A 10 -13.52 32.53 5.65
CA MET A 10 -13.35 31.52 4.62
C MET A 10 -12.32 30.46 5.05
N MET A 11 -11.16 30.86 5.55
CA MET A 11 -10.14 29.94 6.05
C MET A 11 -10.56 29.22 7.33
N ALA A 12 -11.35 29.86 8.21
CA ALA A 12 -11.92 29.20 9.38
C ALA A 12 -12.95 28.13 8.97
N GLN A 13 -13.77 28.39 7.95
CA GLN A 13 -14.69 27.39 7.39
C GLN A 13 -13.94 26.21 6.75
N LEU A 14 -12.89 26.48 5.97
CA LEU A 14 -12.04 25.44 5.38
C LEU A 14 -11.33 24.62 6.46
N THR A 15 -10.85 25.26 7.52
CA THR A 15 -10.20 24.58 8.65
C THR A 15 -11.19 23.72 9.45
N LYS A 16 -12.44 24.17 9.63
CA LYS A 16 -13.51 23.39 10.25
C LYS A 16 -13.93 22.20 9.38
N ARG A 17 -14.00 22.37 8.06
CA ARG A 17 -14.20 21.26 7.09
C ARG A 17 -13.07 20.23 7.18
N LYS A 18 -11.81 20.69 7.21
CA LYS A 18 -10.63 19.83 7.39
C LYS A 18 -10.62 19.06 8.71
N LYS A 19 -11.21 19.64 9.77
CA LYS A 19 -11.41 18.97 11.07
C LYS A 19 -12.63 18.03 11.10
N GLY A 20 -13.49 18.05 10.08
CA GLY A 20 -14.69 17.23 9.99
C GLY A 20 -15.88 17.79 10.77
N GLU A 21 -15.94 19.11 10.92
CA GLU A 21 -17.01 19.85 11.57
C GLU A 21 -17.75 20.70 10.53
N THR A 22 -19.07 20.57 10.45
CA THR A 22 -19.94 21.44 9.63
C THR A 22 -20.41 22.65 10.44
N PHE A 23 -21.16 23.58 9.84
CA PHE A 23 -21.80 24.66 10.61
C PHE A 23 -22.77 24.05 11.64
N GLY A 24 -22.60 24.41 12.92
CA GLY A 24 -23.26 23.73 14.03
C GLY A 24 -22.55 22.42 14.38
N SER A 25 -22.65 21.98 15.63
CA SER A 25 -21.96 20.82 16.22
C SER A 25 -22.32 19.44 15.63
N PHE A 26 -22.73 19.38 14.36
CA PHE A 26 -23.00 18.17 13.61
C PHE A 26 -21.70 17.64 13.00
N LYS A 27 -21.34 16.40 13.37
CA LYS A 27 -20.19 15.69 12.80
C LYS A 27 -20.44 15.41 11.32
N VAL A 28 -19.47 15.80 10.49
CA VAL A 28 -19.46 15.56 9.05
C VAL A 28 -19.51 14.05 8.77
N SER A 29 -20.32 13.63 7.78
CA SER A 29 -20.41 12.23 7.37
C SER A 29 -19.03 11.69 6.97
N LYS A 30 -18.80 10.39 7.21
CA LYS A 30 -17.49 9.75 6.93
C LYS A 30 -17.02 10.00 5.50
N ASP A 31 -17.94 10.06 4.54
CA ASP A 31 -17.65 10.21 3.12
C ASP A 31 -17.06 11.59 2.79
N ILE A 32 -17.52 12.66 3.46
CA ILE A 32 -16.97 14.02 3.29
C ILE A 32 -15.63 14.16 4.02
N LYS A 33 -15.44 13.49 5.18
CA LYS A 33 -14.12 13.43 5.86
C LYS A 33 -13.06 12.69 5.01
N TYR A 34 -13.48 11.76 4.15
CA TYR A 34 -12.61 11.06 3.21
C TYR A 34 -12.20 11.92 2.01
N ALA A 35 -13.02 12.92 1.62
CA ALA A 35 -12.71 13.83 0.52
C ALA A 35 -11.49 14.73 0.83
N ASP A 36 -11.22 15.01 2.10
CA ASP A 36 -10.10 15.88 2.54
C ASP A 36 -8.78 15.14 2.79
N LYS A 37 -8.75 13.81 2.59
CA LYS A 37 -7.52 12.99 2.64
C LYS A 37 -7.04 12.59 1.24
N GLN A 38 -7.25 13.45 0.26
CA GLN A 38 -6.72 13.20 -1.08
C GLN A 38 -5.18 13.11 -1.01
N PRO A 39 -4.58 12.13 -1.71
CA PRO A 39 -3.13 12.03 -1.76
C PRO A 39 -2.58 13.31 -2.39
N VAL A 40 -1.45 13.80 -1.88
CA VAL A 40 -0.77 15.03 -2.37
C VAL A 40 -0.52 14.94 -3.88
N VAL A 41 -0.30 13.72 -4.38
CA VAL A 41 -0.17 13.42 -5.79
C VAL A 41 -1.29 12.47 -6.20
N SER A 42 -1.93 12.76 -7.33
CA SER A 42 -3.13 12.05 -7.83
C SER A 42 -2.95 10.53 -7.94
N TRP A 43 -1.72 10.06 -8.15
CA TRP A 43 -1.36 8.64 -8.31
C TRP A 43 -0.76 7.98 -7.04
N GLY A 44 -0.57 8.73 -5.95
CA GLY A 44 0.06 8.21 -4.73
C GLY A 44 -0.81 7.23 -3.93
N PRO A 45 -0.20 6.42 -3.04
CA PRO A 45 -0.91 5.44 -2.22
C PRO A 45 -1.94 6.12 -1.31
N ARG A 46 -3.15 5.58 -1.27
CA ARG A 46 -4.24 6.15 -0.46
C ARG A 46 -4.37 5.40 0.86
N SER A 47 -4.50 6.13 1.96
CA SER A 47 -4.73 5.51 3.27
C SER A 47 -6.06 4.75 3.27
N SER A 48 -5.98 3.46 3.55
CA SER A 48 -7.08 2.51 3.53
C SER A 48 -6.77 1.39 4.53
N LYS A 49 -7.10 1.65 5.79
CA LYS A 49 -6.90 0.69 6.89
C LYS A 49 -7.83 -0.50 6.73
N SER A 50 -7.25 -1.71 6.69
CA SER A 50 -7.98 -2.98 6.64
C SER A 50 -8.60 -3.31 8.01
N ASP A 51 -9.49 -4.30 8.05
CA ASP A 51 -10.05 -4.81 9.30
C ASP A 51 -8.96 -5.42 10.21
N VAL A 52 -9.18 -5.43 11.52
CA VAL A 52 -8.23 -5.97 12.51
C VAL A 52 -7.91 -7.43 12.21
N LYS A 53 -8.88 -8.22 11.76
CA LYS A 53 -8.65 -9.61 11.36
C LYS A 53 -7.67 -9.70 10.19
N ASP A 54 -7.88 -8.89 9.16
CA ASP A 54 -7.01 -8.88 7.98
C ASP A 54 -5.60 -8.38 8.27
N ILE A 55 -5.47 -7.38 9.15
CA ILE A 55 -4.17 -6.89 9.62
C ILE A 55 -3.41 -8.01 10.34
N ARG A 56 -4.08 -8.77 11.22
CA ARG A 56 -3.47 -9.91 11.93
C ARG A 56 -3.05 -11.02 10.97
N ILE A 57 -3.87 -11.32 9.95
CA ILE A 57 -3.52 -12.30 8.91
C ILE A 57 -2.29 -11.84 8.13
N ASN A 58 -2.26 -10.59 7.67
CA ASN A 58 -1.11 -10.06 6.95
C ASN A 58 0.17 -10.06 7.81
N MET A 59 0.04 -9.74 9.10
CA MET A 59 1.14 -9.80 10.06
C MET A 59 1.65 -11.23 10.24
N ALA A 60 0.76 -12.20 10.40
CA ALA A 60 1.12 -13.60 10.54
C ALA A 60 1.84 -14.13 9.29
N ILE A 61 1.33 -13.80 8.09
CA ILE A 61 1.97 -14.16 6.82
C ILE A 61 3.41 -13.61 6.78
N SER A 62 3.59 -12.31 7.02
CA SER A 62 4.92 -11.71 7.02
C SER A 62 5.84 -12.33 8.07
N ALA A 63 5.35 -12.59 9.28
CA ALA A 63 6.12 -13.23 10.34
C ALA A 63 6.57 -14.65 9.97
N VAL A 64 5.70 -15.45 9.35
CA VAL A 64 6.03 -16.82 8.90
C VAL A 64 7.14 -16.79 7.85
N PHE A 65 7.06 -15.90 6.86
CA PHE A 65 8.09 -15.82 5.82
C PHE A 65 9.42 -15.25 6.35
N ILE A 66 9.39 -14.31 7.29
CA ILE A 66 10.59 -13.84 7.99
C ILE A 66 11.22 -14.96 8.81
N ALA A 67 10.42 -15.72 9.57
CA ALA A 67 10.91 -16.86 10.33
C ALA A 67 11.49 -17.95 9.42
N TRP A 68 10.86 -18.21 8.27
CA TRP A 68 11.36 -19.18 7.29
C TRP A 68 12.76 -18.81 6.81
N ILE A 69 12.96 -17.60 6.28
CA ILE A 69 14.28 -17.20 5.78
C ILE A 69 15.32 -17.14 6.91
N PHE A 70 14.92 -16.74 8.12
CA PHE A 70 15.79 -16.68 9.28
C PHE A 70 16.29 -18.07 9.73
N ILE A 71 15.43 -19.09 9.70
CA ILE A 71 15.78 -20.46 10.09
C ILE A 71 16.59 -21.15 8.99
N LYS A 72 16.20 -20.99 7.73
CA LYS A 72 16.82 -21.72 6.63
C LYS A 72 18.11 -21.09 6.13
N GLN A 73 18.26 -19.77 6.21
CA GLN A 73 19.42 -18.93 5.82
C GLN A 73 19.91 -19.05 4.37
N ASN A 74 19.80 -20.24 3.75
CA ASN A 74 20.05 -20.56 2.35
C ASN A 74 18.75 -21.05 1.69
N ALA A 75 17.64 -20.35 1.94
CA ALA A 75 16.35 -20.73 1.36
C ALA A 75 16.23 -20.37 -0.13
N GLU A 76 17.29 -19.82 -0.72
CA GLU A 76 17.27 -19.13 -2.01
C GLU A 76 16.18 -18.04 -2.00
N TRP A 77 15.81 -17.57 -3.19
CA TRP A 77 14.71 -16.62 -3.39
C TRP A 77 13.31 -17.26 -3.31
N LYS A 78 13.18 -18.50 -2.84
CA LYS A 78 11.87 -19.18 -2.72
C LYS A 78 10.93 -18.48 -1.73
N PRO A 79 11.35 -18.07 -0.52
CA PRO A 79 10.45 -17.40 0.42
C PRO A 79 9.88 -16.10 -0.15
N ILE A 80 10.67 -15.30 -0.87
CA ILE A 80 10.18 -14.06 -1.48
C ILE A 80 9.20 -14.32 -2.63
N GLN A 81 9.40 -15.40 -3.40
CA GLN A 81 8.48 -15.78 -4.48
C GLN A 81 7.10 -16.14 -3.91
N PHE A 82 7.05 -17.02 -2.90
CA PHE A 82 5.81 -17.42 -2.24
C PHE A 82 5.14 -16.25 -1.50
N LEU A 83 5.93 -15.43 -0.80
CA LEU A 83 5.47 -14.19 -0.17
C LEU A 83 4.80 -13.28 -1.21
N GLY A 84 5.44 -13.12 -2.37
CA GLY A 84 4.92 -12.35 -3.49
C GLY A 84 3.54 -12.85 -3.93
N PHE A 85 3.39 -14.14 -4.21
CA PHE A 85 2.10 -14.73 -4.61
C PHE A 85 1.00 -14.51 -3.56
N VAL A 86 1.31 -14.75 -2.29
CA VAL A 86 0.34 -14.56 -1.20
C VAL A 86 -0.09 -13.10 -1.10
N PHE A 87 0.84 -12.14 -1.16
CA PHE A 87 0.52 -10.73 -1.07
C PHE A 87 -0.16 -10.18 -2.33
N VAL A 88 0.10 -10.73 -3.52
CA VAL A 88 -0.67 -10.42 -4.73
C VAL A 88 -2.13 -10.74 -4.49
N TYR A 89 -2.44 -11.95 -4.01
CA TYR A 89 -3.81 -12.35 -3.70
C TYR A 89 -4.45 -11.47 -2.63
N ARG A 90 -3.73 -11.20 -1.53
CA ARG A 90 -4.25 -10.36 -0.42
C ARG A 90 -4.56 -8.93 -0.85
N ILE A 91 -3.68 -8.32 -1.65
CA ILE A 91 -3.90 -6.97 -2.18
C ILE A 91 -5.01 -6.98 -3.22
N PHE A 92 -5.09 -8.01 -4.06
CA PHE A 92 -6.16 -8.17 -5.04
C PHE A 92 -7.53 -8.25 -4.38
N GLU A 93 -7.71 -9.10 -3.36
CA GLU A 93 -8.96 -9.18 -2.58
C GLU A 93 -9.27 -7.85 -1.88
N LYS A 94 -8.27 -7.18 -1.32
CA LYS A 94 -8.46 -5.86 -0.73
C LYS A 94 -8.95 -4.84 -1.76
N LEU A 95 -8.37 -4.81 -2.96
CA LEU A 95 -8.74 -3.87 -4.02
C LEU A 95 -10.16 -4.11 -4.53
N LYS A 96 -10.64 -5.36 -4.50
CA LYS A 96 -12.02 -5.71 -4.89
C LYS A 96 -13.07 -4.99 -4.05
N ALA A 97 -12.80 -4.79 -2.75
CA ALA A 97 -13.70 -4.07 -1.84
C ALA A 97 -13.85 -2.57 -2.16
N PHE A 98 -13.00 -2.02 -3.03
CA PHE A 98 -13.00 -0.61 -3.42
C PHE A 98 -13.46 -0.36 -4.85
N GLU A 99 -13.87 -1.40 -5.57
CA GLU A 99 -14.49 -1.21 -6.88
C GLU A 99 -15.89 -0.61 -6.69
N PRO A 100 -16.25 0.41 -7.49
CA PRO A 100 -17.60 0.94 -7.47
C PRO A 100 -18.58 -0.18 -7.85
N PRO A 101 -19.76 -0.25 -7.22
CA PRO A 101 -20.80 -1.19 -7.61
C PRO A 101 -21.12 -0.96 -9.09
N ALA A 102 -20.86 -1.98 -9.91
CA ALA A 102 -21.11 -1.89 -11.34
C ALA A 102 -22.62 -1.80 -11.56
N SER A 103 -23.08 -0.76 -12.26
CA SER A 103 -24.42 -0.78 -12.85
C SER A 103 -24.44 -1.92 -13.88
N PRO A 104 -25.31 -2.93 -13.71
CA PRO A 104 -25.37 -4.02 -14.66
C PRO A 104 -25.86 -3.44 -15.99
N THR A 105 -24.94 -3.33 -16.94
CA THR A 105 -25.27 -2.93 -18.30
C THR A 105 -25.44 -4.24 -19.05
N PHE A 106 -26.62 -4.84 -18.93
CA PHE A 106 -26.93 -6.06 -19.67
C PHE A 106 -27.05 -5.66 -21.15
N THR A 107 -26.09 -6.08 -21.97
CA THR A 107 -26.24 -6.12 -23.42
C THR A 107 -27.21 -7.24 -23.80
N GLU A 108 -27.78 -7.18 -25.01
CA GLU A 108 -28.81 -8.11 -25.51
C GLU A 108 -28.35 -9.59 -25.48
N ASP A 109 -27.02 -9.82 -25.45
CA ASP A 109 -26.37 -11.13 -25.36
C ASP A 109 -26.09 -11.62 -23.92
N GLY A 110 -26.49 -10.86 -22.89
CA GLY A 110 -26.35 -11.27 -21.48
C GLY A 110 -24.92 -11.29 -20.93
N GLU A 111 -23.94 -10.82 -21.70
CA GLU A 111 -22.51 -10.87 -21.36
C GLU A 111 -22.01 -9.55 -20.74
N ASP A 112 -21.55 -9.58 -19.48
CA ASP A 112 -20.94 -8.42 -18.80
C ASP A 112 -19.50 -8.24 -19.29
N ASP A 113 -19.34 -7.74 -20.52
CA ASP A 113 -18.05 -7.50 -21.21
C ASP A 113 -17.01 -6.76 -20.33
N GLY A 114 -17.49 -5.91 -19.41
CA GLY A 114 -16.64 -5.15 -18.51
C GLY A 114 -16.01 -5.96 -17.37
N ARG A 115 -16.52 -7.16 -17.05
CA ARG A 115 -16.09 -7.92 -15.87
C ARG A 115 -14.64 -8.42 -15.98
N GLY A 116 -14.29 -9.00 -17.13
CA GLY A 116 -12.94 -9.50 -17.38
C GLY A 116 -11.89 -8.38 -17.35
N LEU A 117 -12.21 -7.25 -17.99
CA LEU A 117 -11.32 -6.08 -18.02
C LEU A 117 -11.10 -5.47 -16.63
N ARG A 118 -12.15 -5.37 -15.81
CA ARG A 118 -12.04 -4.92 -14.40
C ARG A 118 -11.14 -5.85 -13.58
N MET A 119 -11.34 -7.16 -13.72
CA MET A 119 -10.54 -8.19 -13.06
C MET A 119 -9.05 -8.09 -13.45
N GLY A 120 -8.77 -7.96 -14.74
CA GLY A 120 -7.41 -7.83 -15.27
C GLY A 120 -6.72 -6.56 -14.78
N LYS A 121 -7.40 -5.41 -14.78
CA LYS A 121 -6.86 -4.14 -14.24
C LYS A 121 -6.51 -4.27 -12.75
N ARG A 122 -7.36 -4.95 -11.98
CA ARG A 122 -7.10 -5.19 -10.55
C ARG A 122 -5.89 -6.10 -10.34
N LEU A 123 -5.80 -7.18 -11.10
CA LEU A 123 -4.66 -8.11 -11.05
C LEU A 123 -3.36 -7.39 -11.39
N LEU A 124 -3.33 -6.64 -12.50
CA LEU A 124 -2.16 -5.86 -12.90
C LEU A 124 -1.75 -4.88 -11.81
N ARG A 125 -2.69 -4.14 -11.23
CA ARG A 125 -2.41 -3.22 -10.11
C ARG A 125 -1.81 -3.95 -8.91
N SER A 126 -2.36 -5.10 -8.53
CA SER A 126 -1.83 -5.90 -7.42
C SER A 126 -0.43 -6.42 -7.69
N LEU A 127 -0.14 -6.88 -8.91
CA LEU A 127 1.20 -7.32 -9.33
C LEU A 127 2.19 -6.15 -9.29
N CYS A 128 1.86 -5.01 -9.91
CA CYS A 128 2.71 -3.83 -9.90
C CYS A 128 3.03 -3.35 -8.48
N LEU A 129 2.05 -3.38 -7.58
CA LEU A 129 2.26 -3.00 -6.18
C LEU A 129 3.21 -3.96 -5.46
N VAL A 130 3.05 -5.28 -5.64
CA VAL A 130 3.92 -6.27 -4.98
C VAL A 130 5.34 -6.22 -5.52
N PHE A 131 5.50 -6.25 -6.85
CA PHE A 131 6.82 -6.14 -7.48
C PHE A 131 7.46 -4.78 -7.22
N GLY A 132 6.67 -3.72 -7.13
CA GLY A 132 7.14 -2.39 -6.74
C GLY A 132 7.70 -2.37 -5.32
N CYS A 133 7.04 -3.01 -4.35
CA CYS A 133 7.54 -3.14 -2.98
C CYS A 133 8.82 -3.98 -2.90
N ILE A 134 8.89 -5.09 -3.64
CA ILE A 134 10.09 -5.94 -3.70
C ILE A 134 11.24 -5.16 -4.36
N GLY A 135 10.97 -4.47 -5.46
CA GLY A 135 11.95 -3.62 -6.14
C GLY A 135 12.44 -2.49 -5.25
N LEU A 136 11.56 -1.83 -4.50
CA LEU A 136 11.94 -0.81 -3.52
C LEU A 136 12.85 -1.39 -2.43
N ALA A 137 12.53 -2.58 -1.89
CA ALA A 137 13.37 -3.24 -0.90
C ALA A 137 14.76 -3.59 -1.46
N SER A 138 14.81 -4.14 -2.68
CA SER A 138 16.06 -4.45 -3.38
C SER A 138 16.90 -3.19 -3.64
N LEU A 139 16.28 -2.12 -4.15
CA LEU A 139 16.95 -0.84 -4.39
C LEU A 139 17.42 -0.17 -3.10
N ALA A 140 16.65 -0.29 -2.01
CA ALA A 140 17.08 0.21 -0.71
C ALA A 140 18.33 -0.53 -0.21
N PHE A 141 18.37 -1.87 -0.36
CA PHE A 141 19.54 -2.66 0.00
C PHE A 141 20.76 -2.26 -0.84
N THR A 142 20.63 -2.20 -2.17
CA THR A 142 21.70 -1.76 -3.07
C THR A 142 22.12 -0.31 -2.78
N GLY A 143 21.17 0.58 -2.47
CA GLY A 143 21.45 1.96 -2.11
C GLY A 143 22.32 2.06 -0.85
N VAL A 144 22.05 1.23 0.16
CA VAL A 144 22.90 1.15 1.36
C VAL A 144 24.31 0.68 1.01
N LEU A 145 24.45 -0.33 0.14
CA LEU A 145 25.77 -0.80 -0.32
C LEU A 145 26.56 0.32 -1.01
N ASN A 146 25.90 1.03 -1.94
CA ASN A 146 26.51 2.12 -2.69
C ASN A 146 26.91 3.29 -1.78
N LEU A 147 26.14 3.57 -0.72
CA LEU A 147 26.48 4.58 0.26
C LEU A 147 27.72 4.21 1.09
N ILE A 148 27.87 2.93 1.46
CA ILE A 148 29.05 2.44 2.17
C ILE A 148 30.29 2.59 1.28
N GLU A 149 30.19 2.17 0.02
CA GLU A 149 31.27 2.30 -0.96
C GLU A 149 31.62 3.78 -1.22
N TYR A 150 30.62 4.64 -1.38
CA TYR A 150 30.81 6.08 -1.56
C TYR A 150 31.53 6.73 -0.36
N SER A 151 31.33 6.20 0.85
CA SER A 151 32.02 6.66 2.06
C SER A 151 33.49 6.19 2.17
N GLY A 152 34.00 5.47 1.16
CA GLY A 152 35.36 4.95 1.13
C GLY A 152 35.57 3.72 2.01
N ASN A 153 34.49 3.11 2.51
CA ASN A 153 34.53 1.95 3.38
C ASN A 153 34.34 0.64 2.60
N TYR A 154 34.94 -0.44 3.08
CA TYR A 154 34.74 -1.77 2.51
C TYR A 154 33.37 -2.33 2.91
N ILE A 155 32.70 -3.00 1.97
CA ILE A 155 31.42 -3.66 2.22
C ILE A 155 31.65 -4.88 3.14
N PRO A 156 31.00 -4.94 4.33
CA PRO A 156 31.16 -6.09 5.22
C PRO A 156 30.65 -7.38 4.56
N ALA A 157 31.46 -8.44 4.55
CA ALA A 157 31.10 -9.73 3.94
C ALA A 157 29.81 -10.33 4.53
N ALA A 158 29.56 -10.14 5.82
CA ALA A 158 28.32 -10.58 6.47
C ALA A 158 27.07 -9.93 5.87
N LEU A 159 27.16 -8.64 5.49
CA LEU A 159 26.05 -7.90 4.92
C LEU A 159 25.80 -8.32 3.47
N TYR A 160 26.85 -8.52 2.69
CA TYR A 160 26.76 -9.03 1.32
C TYR A 160 26.15 -10.45 1.29
N ASN A 161 26.62 -11.34 2.16
CA ASN A 161 26.13 -12.72 2.24
C ASN A 161 24.70 -12.83 2.78
N SER A 162 24.20 -11.80 3.48
CA SER A 162 22.85 -11.79 4.06
C SER A 162 21.81 -11.11 3.15
N GLN A 163 22.12 -10.88 1.88
CA GLN A 163 21.24 -10.18 0.92
C GLN A 163 19.84 -10.79 0.88
N GLU A 164 19.72 -12.11 0.73
CA GLU A 164 18.42 -12.78 0.62
C GLU A 164 17.56 -12.56 1.87
N LEU A 165 18.18 -12.64 3.06
CA LEU A 165 17.51 -12.42 4.34
C LEU A 165 17.02 -10.98 4.47
N ILE A 166 17.88 -10.00 4.16
CA ILE A 166 17.57 -8.58 4.32
C ILE A 166 16.48 -8.17 3.33
N VAL A 167 16.62 -8.52 2.05
CA VAL A 167 15.64 -8.14 1.03
C VAL A 167 14.29 -8.80 1.27
N THR A 168 14.27 -10.09 1.65
CA THR A 168 13.01 -10.81 1.94
C THR A 168 12.32 -10.24 3.18
N SER A 169 13.05 -10.00 4.26
CA SER A 169 12.48 -9.45 5.50
C SER A 169 11.95 -8.03 5.30
N LEU A 170 12.71 -7.17 4.63
CA LEU A 170 12.29 -5.82 4.30
C LEU A 170 11.05 -5.82 3.39
N SER A 171 11.03 -6.68 2.37
CA SER A 171 9.86 -6.87 1.50
C SER A 171 8.62 -7.31 2.29
N ALA A 172 8.76 -8.26 3.22
CA ALA A 172 7.65 -8.74 4.06
C ALA A 172 7.08 -7.63 4.95
N ILE A 173 7.92 -6.74 5.48
CA ILE A 173 7.50 -5.59 6.29
C ILE A 173 6.76 -4.56 5.42
N ILE A 174 7.34 -4.19 4.27
CA ILE A 174 6.74 -3.20 3.36
C ILE A 174 5.39 -3.71 2.83
N LEU A 175 5.32 -4.99 2.43
CA LEU A 175 4.09 -5.61 1.95
C LEU A 175 3.02 -5.69 3.05
N PHE A 176 3.40 -6.01 4.28
CA PHE A 176 2.49 -5.95 5.43
C PHE A 176 1.90 -4.55 5.60
N ILE A 177 2.75 -3.51 5.58
CA ILE A 177 2.32 -2.13 5.74
C ILE A 177 1.37 -1.73 4.59
N LEU A 178 1.76 -2.01 3.35
CA LEU A 178 0.97 -1.69 2.17
C LEU A 178 -0.40 -2.39 2.23
N ALA A 179 -0.43 -3.71 2.39
CA ALA A 179 -1.65 -4.50 2.42
C ALA A 179 -2.56 -4.15 3.61
N SER A 180 -2.01 -3.68 4.73
CA SER A 180 -2.78 -3.36 5.94
C SER A 180 -3.30 -1.93 5.97
N TYR A 181 -2.55 -0.96 5.43
CA TYR A 181 -2.83 0.47 5.64
C TYR A 181 -3.06 1.28 4.37
N TYR A 182 -2.74 0.75 3.19
CA TYR A 182 -2.78 1.50 1.93
C TYR A 182 -3.53 0.76 0.81
N ARG A 183 -3.89 1.50 -0.25
CA ARG A 183 -4.43 0.98 -1.51
C ARG A 183 -3.90 1.79 -2.70
#